data_AF-A0A292RVN5-F1
#
_entry.id   AF-A0A292RVN5-F1
#
_cell.length_a   1.000
_cell.length_b   1.000
_cell.length_c   1.000
_cell.angle_alpha   90.00
_cell.angle_beta   90.00
_cell.angle_gamma   90.00
#
_symmetry.space_group_name_H-M   'P 1'
#
loop_
_entity.id
_entity.type
_entity.pdbx_description
1 polymer ?
#
loop_
_entity_poly.entity_id
_entity_poly.type
_entity_poly.pdbx_seq_one_letter_code
_entity_poly.pdbx_strand_id
1 'polypeptide(L)'
;MKITAVNAKQPSTPQFKAVNQKYFEWAKKDYALGGDISTEWLQRIRYDVCLFKEISPQDGIDTINAVKKLINKPDDFIEEVLKNFKYELRRK
;
A
#
# COMPACT_ATOMS: atom_id res chain seq x y z
N MET A 1 -36.38 -17.94 -19.68
CA MET A 1 -35.08 -17.27 -19.56
C MET A 1 -34.28 -18.01 -18.48
N LYS A 2 -33.07 -18.47 -18.77
CA LYS A 2 -32.19 -19.10 -17.78
C LYS A 2 -31.21 -18.05 -17.27
N ILE A 3 -31.25 -17.80 -15.96
CA ILE A 3 -30.35 -16.85 -15.29
C ILE A 3 -29.08 -17.65 -14.95
N THR A 4 -28.03 -17.46 -15.72
CA THR A 4 -26.73 -18.08 -15.42
C THR A 4 -26.09 -17.26 -14.31
N ALA A 5 -25.97 -17.83 -13.11
CA ALA A 5 -25.27 -17.22 -12.00
C ALA A 5 -23.81 -16.95 -12.38
N VAL A 6 -23.41 -15.68 -12.39
CA VAL A 6 -22.00 -15.29 -12.57
C VAL A 6 -21.23 -15.75 -11.34
N ASN A 7 -20.39 -16.75 -11.55
CA ASN A 7 -19.47 -17.29 -10.56
C ASN A 7 -18.50 -16.18 -10.14
N ALA A 8 -18.74 -15.55 -8.97
CA ALA A 8 -17.85 -14.58 -8.36
C ALA A 8 -16.58 -15.28 -7.86
N LYS A 9 -15.68 -15.62 -8.78
CA LYS A 9 -14.34 -16.10 -8.45
C LYS A 9 -13.59 -14.95 -7.77
N GLN A 10 -13.15 -15.19 -6.52
CA GLN A 10 -12.36 -14.30 -5.69
C GLN A 10 -11.21 -13.62 -6.45
N PRO A 11 -10.83 -12.37 -6.14
CA PRO A 11 -9.50 -11.88 -6.48
C PRO A 11 -8.49 -12.53 -5.52
N SER A 12 -7.70 -13.47 -6.03
CA SER A 12 -6.69 -14.24 -5.30
C SER A 12 -5.30 -13.58 -5.39
N THR A 13 -5.21 -12.27 -5.15
CA THR A 13 -4.00 -11.47 -4.86
C THR A 13 -4.43 -9.99 -4.84
N PRO A 14 -3.88 -9.12 -3.97
CA PRO A 14 -4.04 -7.69 -4.16
C PRO A 14 -3.53 -7.35 -5.56
N GLN A 15 -4.42 -6.98 -6.47
CA GLN A 15 -4.02 -6.48 -7.78
C GLN A 15 -3.39 -5.11 -7.54
N PHE A 16 -2.10 -5.11 -7.24
CA PHE A 16 -1.32 -3.90 -7.23
C PHE A 16 -1.53 -3.20 -8.58
N LYS A 17 -2.20 -2.04 -8.57
CA LYS A 17 -2.17 -1.13 -9.72
C LYS A 17 -0.71 -0.70 -9.93
N ALA A 18 -0.36 -0.29 -11.16
CA ALA A 18 1.02 0.04 -11.55
C ALA A 18 1.76 0.98 -10.57
N VAL A 19 1.03 1.88 -9.89
CA VAL A 19 1.58 2.80 -8.89
C VAL A 19 2.10 2.07 -7.64
N ASN A 20 1.43 1.00 -7.20
CA ASN A 20 1.81 0.25 -6.00
C ASN A 20 3.09 -0.58 -6.24
N GLN A 21 3.31 -1.03 -7.49
CA GLN A 21 4.54 -1.73 -7.87
C GLN A 21 5.76 -0.80 -7.80
N LYS A 22 5.63 0.45 -8.27
CA LYS A 22 6.71 1.44 -8.18
C LYS A 22 7.15 1.66 -6.73
N TYR A 23 6.19 1.87 -5.83
CA TYR A 23 6.46 2.07 -4.41
C TYR A 23 7.11 0.83 -3.78
N PHE A 24 6.64 -0.37 -4.10
CA PHE A 24 7.24 -1.59 -3.57
C PHE A 24 8.69 -1.81 -4.06
N GLU A 25 8.98 -1.54 -5.35
CA GLU A 25 10.35 -1.63 -5.88
C GLU A 25 11.28 -0.58 -5.26
N TRP A 26 10.78 0.61 -4.95
CA TRP A 26 11.57 1.61 -4.21
C TRP A 26 11.86 1.18 -2.77
N ALA A 27 10.86 0.61 -2.08
CA ALA A 27 11.06 0.07 -0.73
C ALA A 27 12.12 -1.03 -0.69
N LYS A 28 12.16 -1.92 -1.70
CA LYS A 28 13.23 -2.93 -1.83
C LYS A 28 14.61 -2.30 -1.97
N LYS A 29 14.74 -1.22 -2.74
CA LYS A 29 16.01 -0.52 -2.93
C LYS A 29 16.48 0.14 -1.64
N ASP A 30 15.60 0.86 -0.95
CA ASP A 30 15.90 1.47 0.35
C ASP A 30 16.37 0.41 1.35
N TYR A 31 15.60 -0.68 1.46
CA TYR A 31 15.91 -1.76 2.39
C TYR A 31 17.24 -2.45 2.06
N ALA A 32 17.53 -2.70 0.77
CA ALA A 32 18.79 -3.31 0.36
C ALA A 32 20.01 -2.42 0.63
N LEU A 33 19.85 -1.10 0.66
CA LEU A 33 20.92 -0.14 0.91
C LEU A 33 21.13 0.16 2.40
N GLY A 34 20.04 0.32 3.15
CA GLY A 34 20.08 0.84 4.52
C GLY A 34 19.59 -0.13 5.60
N GLY A 35 19.05 -1.29 5.23
CA GLY A 35 18.36 -2.19 6.17
C GLY A 35 17.05 -1.60 6.73
N ASP A 36 16.56 -0.53 6.10
CA ASP A 36 15.35 0.20 6.52
C ASP A 36 14.65 0.89 5.35
N ILE A 37 13.46 1.41 5.60
CA ILE A 37 12.71 2.25 4.65
C ILE A 37 13.01 3.72 4.94
N SER A 38 13.32 4.49 3.91
CA SER A 38 13.63 5.90 4.11
C SER A 38 12.38 6.69 4.54
N THR A 39 12.60 7.73 5.35
CA THR A 39 11.56 8.71 5.65
C THR A 39 11.01 9.36 4.37
N GLU A 40 11.85 9.53 3.34
CA GLU A 40 11.43 10.06 2.04
C GLU A 40 10.38 9.15 1.38
N TRP A 41 10.62 7.84 1.36
CA TRP A 41 9.67 6.87 0.84
C TRP A 41 8.33 6.95 1.57
N LEU A 42 8.35 7.02 2.91
CA LEU A 42 7.15 7.13 3.75
C LEU A 42 6.36 8.42 3.50
N GLN A 43 7.05 9.55 3.34
CA GLN A 43 6.40 10.83 3.05
C GLN A 43 5.78 10.83 1.65
N ARG A 44 6.49 10.28 0.65
CA ARG A 44 6.00 10.21 -0.74
C ARG A 44 4.69 9.42 -0.84
N ILE A 45 4.67 8.19 -0.32
CA ILE A 45 3.44 7.38 -0.36
C ILE A 45 2.32 8.04 0.44
N ARG A 46 2.65 8.71 1.56
CA ARG A 46 1.68 9.44 2.35
C ARG A 46 1.05 10.59 1.57
N TYR A 47 1.83 11.38 0.84
CA TYR A 47 1.29 12.47 0.03
C TYR A 47 0.45 11.98 -1.14
N ASP A 48 0.87 10.93 -1.84
CA ASP A 48 0.11 10.40 -2.98
C ASP A 48 -1.25 9.84 -2.55
N VAL A 49 -1.35 9.26 -1.34
CA VAL A 49 -2.62 8.77 -0.77
C VAL A 49 -3.47 9.89 -0.16
N CYS A 50 -2.86 10.71 0.71
CA CYS A 50 -3.61 11.65 1.55
C CYS A 50 -3.81 13.02 0.90
N LEU A 51 -2.86 13.53 0.12
CA LEU A 51 -2.89 14.88 -0.43
C LEU A 51 -3.27 14.89 -1.92
N PHE A 52 -2.47 14.24 -2.77
CA PHE A 52 -2.65 14.29 -4.23
C PHE A 52 -3.72 13.35 -4.75
N LYS A 53 -4.11 12.36 -3.94
CA LYS A 53 -5.11 11.34 -4.27
C LYS A 53 -4.78 10.54 -5.54
N GLU A 54 -3.49 10.44 -5.88
CA GLU A 54 -2.98 9.62 -6.99
C GLU A 54 -3.05 8.12 -6.68
N ILE A 55 -3.02 7.77 -5.39
CA ILE A 55 -3.18 6.40 -4.89
C ILE A 55 -4.45 6.34 -4.03
N SER A 56 -5.25 5.29 -4.22
CA SER A 56 -6.41 5.09 -3.36
C SER A 56 -5.97 4.70 -1.92
N PRO A 57 -6.73 5.04 -0.87
CA PRO A 57 -6.39 4.63 0.48
C PRO A 57 -6.18 3.11 0.63
N GLN A 58 -6.99 2.29 -0.06
CA GLN A 58 -6.83 0.84 -0.06
C GLN A 58 -5.51 0.40 -0.72
N ASP A 59 -5.19 0.98 -1.88
CA ASP A 59 -3.93 0.73 -2.58
C ASP A 59 -2.70 1.10 -1.71
N GLY A 60 -2.79 2.20 -0.97
CA GLY A 60 -1.77 2.62 0.01
C GLY A 60 -1.62 1.62 1.16
N ILE A 61 -2.74 1.13 1.72
CA ILE A 61 -2.75 0.11 2.79
C ILE A 61 -2.08 -1.18 2.31
N ASP A 62 -2.44 -1.65 1.11
CA ASP A 62 -1.89 -2.89 0.54
C ASP A 62 -0.38 -2.77 0.32
N THR A 63 0.08 -1.60 -0.13
CA THR A 63 1.51 -1.30 -0.33
C THR A 63 2.28 -1.31 0.99
N ILE A 64 1.78 -0.63 2.02
CA ILE A 64 2.40 -0.62 3.35
C ILE A 64 2.45 -2.04 3.94
N ASN A 65 1.39 -2.83 3.80
CA ASN A 65 1.38 -4.20 4.30
C ASN A 65 2.41 -5.10 3.60
N ALA A 66 2.65 -4.90 2.30
CA ALA A 66 3.73 -5.61 1.60
C ALA A 66 5.11 -5.17 2.06
N VAL A 67 5.32 -3.87 2.30
CA VAL A 67 6.58 -3.35 2.84
C VAL A 67 6.84 -3.84 4.26
N LYS A 68 5.82 -3.93 5.11
CA LYS A 68 5.94 -4.54 6.45
C LYS A 68 6.45 -5.97 6.40
N LYS A 69 5.97 -6.77 5.44
CA LYS A 69 6.46 -8.14 5.22
C LYS A 69 7.90 -8.17 4.72
N LEU A 70 8.32 -7.17 3.94
CA LEU A 70 9.70 -7.04 3.46
C LEU A 70 10.68 -6.74 4.61
N ILE A 71 10.36 -5.76 5.45
CA ILE A 71 11.28 -5.33 6.53
C ILE A 71 11.30 -6.28 7.73
N ASN A 72 10.21 -7.03 7.94
CA ASN A 72 10.02 -7.98 9.03
C ASN A 72 10.40 -7.44 10.44
N LYS A 73 10.14 -6.16 10.68
CA LYS A 73 10.37 -5.48 11.96
C LYS A 73 9.25 -4.49 12.28
N PRO A 74 8.94 -4.24 13.56
CA PRO A 74 8.03 -3.16 13.95
C PRO A 74 8.65 -1.79 13.66
N ASP A 75 7.83 -0.85 13.19
CA ASP A 75 8.23 0.52 12.91
C ASP A 75 7.04 1.46 13.15
N ASP A 76 7.18 2.34 14.15
CA ASP A 76 6.11 3.24 14.59
C ASP A 76 5.71 4.26 13.50
N PHE A 77 6.65 4.69 12.66
CA PHE A 77 6.34 5.61 11.56
C PHE A 77 5.51 4.92 10.48
N ILE A 78 5.82 3.66 10.17
CA ILE A 78 5.02 2.86 9.24
C ILE A 78 3.60 2.66 9.78
N GLU A 79 3.43 2.40 11.08
CA GLU A 79 2.10 2.25 11.68
C GLU A 79 1.29 3.55 11.66
N GLU A 80 1.91 4.70 11.90
CA GLU A 80 1.24 6.01 11.83
C GLU A 80 0.81 6.34 10.39
N VAL A 81 1.64 6.03 9.39
CA VAL A 81 1.26 6.14 7.97
C VAL A 81 0.08 5.22 7.65
N LEU A 82 0.10 3.97 8.12
CA LEU A 82 -1.00 3.02 7.92
C LEU A 82 -2.31 3.51 8.56
N LYS A 83 -2.22 4.12 9.74
CA LYS A 83 -3.37 4.71 10.45
C LYS A 83 -3.96 5.88 9.66
N ASN A 84 -3.12 6.74 9.07
CA ASN A 84 -3.57 7.80 8.16
C ASN A 84 -4.35 7.22 6.97
N PHE A 85 -3.87 6.14 6.37
CA PHE A 85 -4.56 5.54 5.21
C PHE A 85 -5.90 4.91 5.60
N LYS A 86 -5.98 4.24 6.74
CA LYS A 86 -7.24 3.73 7.30
C LYS A 86 -8.22 4.85 7.62
N TYR A 87 -7.74 6.01 8.05
CA TYR A 87 -8.57 7.19 8.24
C TYR A 87 -9.12 7.73 6.92
N GLU A 88 -8.27 7.89 5.91
CA GLU A 88 -8.69 8.31 4.56
C GLU A 88 -9.68 7.33 3.92
N LEU A 89 -9.50 6.02 4.12
CA LEU A 89 -10.43 5.00 3.60
C LEU A 89 -11.83 5.14 4.18
N ARG A 90 -11.95 5.48 5.48
CA ARG A 90 -13.23 5.66 6.17
C ARG A 90 -13.97 6.96 5.83
N ARG A 91 -13.29 7.93 5.21
CA ARG A 91 -13.85 9.24 4.84
C ARG A 91 -14.41 9.28 3.41
N LYS A 92 -14.15 8.27 2.60
CA LYS A 92 -14.73 8.11 1.26
C LYS A 92 -16.12 7.52 1.36
#